data_AF-E7GL83-F1
#
_entry.id   AF-E7GL83-F1
#
_cell.length_a   1.000
_cell.length_b   1.000
_cell.length_c   1.000
_cell.angle_alpha   90.00
_cell.angle_beta   90.00
_cell.angle_gamma   90.00
#
_symmetry.space_group_name_H-M   'P 1'
#
loop_
_entity.id
_entity.type
_entity.pdbx_description
1 polymer ?
#
loop_
_entity_poly.entity_id
_entity_poly.type
_entity_poly.pdbx_seq_one_letter_code
_entity_poly.pdbx_strand_id
1 'polypeptide(L)'
;MGRRDGRGGRNRSNRRNSSRWKGALPFFAAAGAFFLIWFFWFSWGMYRQRQDTEARILEQENGRAVEAIGSPAKNVLEYNGKKYRRNTAMRAILCLGVDTTGEMERHQVSGEGGQADGIFLVAQNAATDTVQILMIPRDTMTEITLFDYFGNELGKDVQHLALAYAYGDGREQSCELMTEAVSDLMFGLKIDSYFATNISTVQILNDEIGGVEVLVEDEALAEKYPEFAMGETVLLKGEQAEHYIRYRDINQHQTALTRLERQKGYIKAYLETAKRRCDCATYLTKPG
;
A
#
# COMPACT_ATOMS: atom_id res chain seq x y z
N MET A 1 -79.02 41.93 -33.18
CA MET A 1 -78.71 42.81 -34.32
C MET A 1 -77.27 43.26 -34.17
N GLY A 2 -76.45 43.17 -35.23
CA GLY A 2 -75.12 43.80 -35.26
C GLY A 2 -73.92 42.87 -35.06
N ARG A 3 -73.11 42.75 -36.12
CA ARG A 3 -71.89 41.97 -36.33
C ARG A 3 -70.62 42.84 -36.14
N ARG A 4 -69.47 42.15 -35.97
CA ARG A 4 -68.07 42.53 -36.31
C ARG A 4 -67.40 43.61 -35.43
N ASP A 5 -66.09 43.64 -35.16
CA ASP A 5 -64.87 42.89 -35.55
C ASP A 5 -63.79 43.17 -34.48
N GLY A 6 -62.72 42.34 -34.36
CA GLY A 6 -61.47 42.81 -33.73
C GLY A 6 -60.52 41.80 -33.09
N ARG A 7 -59.67 41.17 -33.92
CA ARG A 7 -58.35 40.52 -33.71
C ARG A 7 -57.68 40.50 -32.32
N GLY A 8 -57.10 39.33 -32.00
CA GLY A 8 -55.64 39.18 -31.88
C GLY A 8 -55.06 38.73 -30.52
N GLY A 9 -54.44 37.54 -30.49
CA GLY A 9 -53.49 37.17 -29.42
C GLY A 9 -53.28 35.66 -29.25
N ARG A 10 -52.27 35.08 -29.93
CA ARG A 10 -51.72 33.74 -29.64
C ARG A 10 -50.70 33.82 -28.51
N ASN A 11 -50.70 32.87 -27.57
CA ASN A 11 -49.52 32.08 -27.15
C ASN A 11 -49.91 31.14 -25.99
N ARG A 12 -49.88 29.82 -26.22
CA ARG A 12 -48.77 28.85 -25.99
C ARG A 12 -48.84 28.19 -24.61
N SER A 13 -49.40 26.97 -24.64
CA SER A 13 -49.34 25.95 -23.60
C SER A 13 -47.91 25.52 -23.28
N ASN A 14 -47.59 25.36 -21.99
CA ASN A 14 -46.39 24.67 -21.53
C ASN A 14 -46.79 23.50 -20.61
N ARG A 15 -47.06 22.32 -21.21
CA ARG A 15 -47.14 21.05 -20.49
C ARG A 15 -45.75 20.43 -20.48
N ARG A 16 -45.10 20.38 -19.31
CA ARG A 16 -43.83 19.67 -19.10
C ARG A 16 -44.03 18.17 -19.33
N ASN A 17 -43.20 17.63 -20.22
CA ASN A 17 -43.20 16.25 -20.71
C ASN A 17 -42.40 15.34 -19.75
N SER A 18 -43.03 14.31 -19.17
CA SER A 18 -42.44 13.40 -18.18
C SER A 18 -41.99 12.05 -18.79
N SER A 19 -41.51 12.00 -20.04
CA SER A 19 -41.23 10.73 -20.73
C SER A 19 -39.75 10.36 -20.94
N ARG A 20 -38.78 11.15 -20.47
CA ARG A 20 -37.34 10.89 -20.75
C ARG A 20 -36.66 9.80 -19.89
N TRP A 21 -37.34 9.21 -18.91
CA TRP A 21 -36.74 8.22 -17.99
C TRP A 21 -37.18 6.77 -18.23
N LYS A 22 -38.06 6.50 -19.19
CA LYS A 22 -38.48 5.11 -19.50
C LYS A 22 -37.52 4.37 -20.45
N GLY A 23 -36.57 5.08 -21.07
CA GLY A 23 -35.59 4.51 -22.00
C GLY A 23 -34.21 4.19 -21.40
N ALA A 24 -33.89 4.67 -20.19
CA ALA A 24 -32.58 4.47 -19.55
C ALA A 24 -32.55 3.24 -18.61
N LEU A 25 -33.70 2.80 -18.12
CA LEU A 25 -33.86 1.64 -17.23
C LEU A 25 -33.21 0.33 -17.75
N PRO A 26 -33.33 -0.05 -19.05
CA PRO A 26 -32.70 -1.28 -19.53
C PRO A 26 -31.17 -1.19 -19.62
N PHE A 27 -30.62 0.02 -19.78
CA PHE A 27 -29.16 0.23 -19.89
C PHE A 27 -28.46 0.11 -18.53
N PHE A 28 -29.08 0.64 -17.46
CA PHE A 28 -28.59 0.46 -16.09
C PHE A 28 -28.72 -1.00 -15.60
N ALA A 29 -29.78 -1.71 -16.00
CA ALA A 29 -29.93 -3.13 -15.69
C ALA A 29 -28.85 -4.00 -16.36
N ALA A 30 -28.49 -3.70 -17.62
CA ALA A 30 -27.42 -4.39 -18.34
C ALA A 30 -26.04 -4.11 -17.71
N ALA A 31 -25.74 -2.87 -17.34
CA ALA A 31 -24.50 -2.50 -16.65
C ALA A 31 -24.37 -3.21 -15.28
N GLY A 32 -25.46 -3.29 -14.51
CA GLY A 32 -25.49 -4.04 -13.26
C GLY A 32 -25.24 -5.54 -13.44
N ALA A 33 -25.81 -6.15 -14.49
CA ALA A 33 -25.57 -7.56 -14.80
C ALA A 33 -24.10 -7.84 -15.18
N PHE A 34 -23.47 -6.96 -15.97
CA PHE A 34 -22.03 -7.05 -16.26
C PHE A 34 -21.18 -6.91 -15.01
N PHE A 35 -21.53 -6.00 -14.11
CA PHE A 35 -20.82 -5.82 -12.84
C PHE A 35 -20.94 -7.05 -11.94
N LEU A 36 -22.11 -7.69 -11.88
CA LEU A 36 -22.32 -8.93 -11.12
C LEU A 36 -21.56 -10.11 -11.73
N ILE A 37 -21.51 -10.24 -13.06
CA ILE A 37 -20.74 -11.28 -13.74
C ILE A 37 -19.23 -11.09 -13.52
N TRP A 38 -18.75 -9.84 -13.63
CA TRP A 38 -17.36 -9.50 -13.33
C TRP A 38 -17.02 -9.73 -11.86
N PHE A 39 -17.89 -9.31 -10.93
CA PHE A 39 -17.72 -9.54 -9.49
C PHE A 39 -17.74 -11.03 -9.16
N PHE A 40 -18.61 -11.82 -9.80
CA PHE A 40 -18.64 -13.27 -9.64
C PHE A 40 -17.36 -13.92 -10.16
N TRP A 41 -16.86 -13.51 -11.34
CA TRP A 41 -15.58 -13.99 -11.88
C TRP A 41 -14.38 -13.56 -11.02
N PHE A 42 -14.38 -12.33 -10.52
CA PHE A 42 -13.34 -11.78 -9.65
C PHE A 42 -13.33 -12.50 -8.29
N SER A 43 -14.51 -12.68 -7.68
CA SER A 43 -14.67 -13.40 -6.42
C SER A 43 -14.36 -14.89 -6.58
N TRP A 44 -14.71 -15.51 -7.72
CA TRP A 44 -14.32 -16.88 -8.06
C TRP A 44 -12.81 -17.01 -8.31
N GLY A 45 -12.17 -15.99 -8.88
CA GLY A 45 -10.71 -15.92 -9.05
C GLY A 45 -9.99 -15.84 -7.69
N MET A 46 -10.48 -15.00 -6.79
CA MET A 46 -9.98 -14.91 -5.41
C MET A 46 -10.20 -16.21 -4.62
N TYR A 47 -11.33 -16.88 -4.83
CA TYR A 47 -11.63 -18.18 -4.22
C TYR A 47 -10.72 -19.29 -4.75
N ARG A 48 -10.47 -19.34 -6.08
CA ARG A 48 -9.49 -20.27 -6.66
C ARG A 48 -8.09 -20.04 -6.12
N GLN A 49 -7.65 -18.79 -5.97
CA GLN A 49 -6.33 -18.51 -5.38
C GLN A 49 -6.21 -19.04 -3.94
N ARG A 50 -7.29 -18.98 -3.14
CA ARG A 50 -7.32 -19.61 -1.81
C ARG A 50 -7.22 -21.12 -1.91
N GLN A 51 -8.03 -21.76 -2.76
CA GLN A 51 -8.00 -23.21 -2.95
C GLN A 51 -6.65 -23.72 -3.48
N ASP A 52 -6.02 -23.03 -4.42
CA ASP A 52 -4.69 -23.38 -4.93
C ASP A 52 -3.61 -23.21 -3.86
N THR A 53 -3.76 -22.22 -2.96
CA THR A 53 -2.83 -22.02 -1.84
C THR A 53 -2.99 -23.14 -0.80
N GLU A 54 -4.23 -23.51 -0.46
CA GLU A 54 -4.52 -24.64 0.44
C GLU A 54 -4.06 -25.98 -0.16
N ALA A 55 -4.28 -26.20 -1.46
CA ALA A 55 -3.80 -27.37 -2.18
C ALA A 55 -2.27 -27.44 -2.21
N ARG A 56 -1.57 -26.30 -2.44
CA ARG A 56 -0.10 -26.23 -2.37
C ARG A 56 0.44 -26.50 -0.96
N ILE A 57 -0.27 -26.09 0.08
CA ILE A 57 0.09 -26.39 1.47
C ILE A 57 -0.03 -27.90 1.74
N LEU A 58 -1.12 -28.53 1.29
CA LEU A 58 -1.34 -29.98 1.41
C LEU A 58 -0.34 -30.80 0.57
N GLU A 59 -0.05 -30.36 -0.66
CA GLU A 59 1.00 -30.93 -1.51
C GLU A 59 2.38 -30.75 -0.88
N GLN A 60 2.63 -29.67 -0.13
CA GLN A 60 3.89 -29.45 0.57
C GLN A 60 3.98 -30.26 1.87
N GLU A 61 2.88 -30.55 2.57
CA GLU A 61 2.85 -31.53 3.67
C GLU A 61 3.10 -32.96 3.16
N ASN A 62 2.48 -33.33 2.04
CA ASN A 62 2.74 -34.63 1.40
C ASN A 62 4.15 -34.70 0.79
N GLY A 63 4.65 -33.60 0.21
CA GLY A 63 6.00 -33.47 -0.34
C GLY A 63 7.09 -33.46 0.74
N ARG A 64 6.81 -32.95 1.94
CA ARG A 64 7.68 -33.06 3.12
C ARG A 64 8.00 -34.51 3.50
N ALA A 65 7.06 -35.44 3.28
CA ALA A 65 7.29 -36.86 3.53
C ALA A 65 8.14 -37.54 2.43
N VAL A 66 8.10 -37.02 1.20
CA VAL A 66 8.79 -37.60 0.02
C VAL A 66 10.20 -37.02 -0.18
N GLU A 67 10.41 -35.75 0.12
CA GLU A 67 11.69 -35.04 -0.13
C GLU A 67 12.77 -35.32 0.93
N ALA A 68 12.42 -35.98 2.04
CA ALA A 68 13.40 -36.49 3.00
C ALA A 68 14.34 -37.56 2.40
N ILE A 69 14.08 -38.06 1.18
CA ILE A 69 14.80 -39.17 0.56
C ILE A 69 15.64 -38.79 -0.68
N GLY A 70 15.53 -37.57 -1.23
CA GLY A 70 16.58 -37.07 -2.14
C GLY A 70 16.16 -36.10 -3.24
N SER A 71 16.69 -34.88 -3.21
CA SER A 71 17.28 -34.13 -4.33
C SER A 71 17.84 -32.77 -3.83
N PRO A 72 18.80 -32.13 -4.52
CA PRO A 72 19.64 -31.07 -3.94
C PRO A 72 18.99 -29.68 -3.90
N ALA A 73 19.52 -28.86 -3.00
CA ALA A 73 18.97 -27.62 -2.47
C ALA A 73 19.08 -26.42 -3.42
N LYS A 74 17.97 -25.97 -4.01
CA LYS A 74 17.85 -24.61 -4.57
C LYS A 74 17.10 -23.62 -3.67
N ASN A 75 16.39 -24.11 -2.64
CA ASN A 75 15.51 -23.31 -1.78
C ASN A 75 15.87 -23.40 -0.28
N VAL A 76 17.12 -23.79 0.03
CA VAL A 76 17.59 -23.95 1.42
C VAL A 76 18.70 -22.94 1.68
N LEU A 77 18.44 -21.97 2.56
CA LEU A 77 19.40 -21.00 3.06
C LEU A 77 20.09 -21.60 4.30
N GLU A 78 21.41 -21.58 4.33
CA GLU A 78 22.18 -21.95 5.52
C GLU A 78 22.67 -20.70 6.22
N TYR A 79 22.27 -20.51 7.49
CA TYR A 79 22.67 -19.36 8.30
C TYR A 79 22.96 -19.81 9.73
N ASN A 80 24.14 -19.47 10.25
CA ASN A 80 24.63 -19.89 11.57
C ASN A 80 24.51 -21.42 11.81
N GLY A 81 24.85 -22.23 10.80
CA GLY A 81 24.78 -23.70 10.86
C GLY A 81 23.37 -24.28 10.88
N LYS A 82 22.33 -23.45 10.73
CA LYS A 82 20.93 -23.88 10.61
C LYS A 82 20.47 -23.75 9.17
N LYS A 83 19.72 -24.75 8.71
CA LYS A 83 19.12 -24.78 7.37
C LYS A 83 17.69 -24.27 7.43
N TYR A 84 17.40 -23.24 6.67
CA TYR A 84 16.09 -22.61 6.55
C TYR A 84 15.55 -22.88 5.15
N ARG A 85 14.25 -23.14 5.04
CA ARG A 85 13.56 -23.26 3.76
C ARG A 85 12.43 -22.24 3.73
N ARG A 86 12.26 -21.56 2.58
CA ARG A 86 11.19 -20.58 2.40
C ARG A 86 9.82 -21.22 2.65
N ASN A 87 9.01 -20.55 3.47
CA ASN A 87 7.60 -20.90 3.61
C ASN A 87 6.81 -20.29 2.44
N THR A 88 6.25 -21.11 1.55
CA THR A 88 5.50 -20.66 0.37
C THR A 88 4.13 -20.07 0.72
N ALA A 89 3.60 -20.37 1.91
CA ALA A 89 2.38 -19.76 2.43
C ALA A 89 2.62 -18.32 2.95
N MET A 90 3.88 -17.91 3.08
CA MET A 90 4.24 -16.53 3.38
C MET A 90 4.50 -15.74 2.10
N ARG A 91 3.92 -14.55 2.03
CA ARG A 91 4.17 -13.57 0.98
C ARG A 91 5.03 -12.45 1.55
N ALA A 92 6.11 -12.11 0.86
CA ALA A 92 6.98 -10.98 1.19
C ALA A 92 6.61 -9.79 0.31
N ILE A 93 6.14 -8.70 0.91
CA ILE A 93 5.71 -7.48 0.22
C ILE A 93 6.61 -6.32 0.66
N LEU A 94 7.25 -5.63 -0.28
CA LEU A 94 8.04 -4.44 0.00
C LEU A 94 7.16 -3.19 -0.10
N CYS A 95 7.02 -2.45 0.99
CA CYS A 95 6.30 -1.18 1.03
C CYS A 95 7.28 -0.02 1.17
N LEU A 96 7.18 0.96 0.28
CA LEU A 96 8.05 2.12 0.19
C LEU A 96 7.24 3.40 0.42
N GLY A 97 7.65 4.19 1.41
CA GLY A 97 7.21 5.57 1.60
C GLY A 97 8.25 6.50 0.99
N VAL A 98 7.86 7.21 -0.07
CA VAL A 98 8.76 8.08 -0.84
C VAL A 98 8.43 9.52 -0.51
N ASP A 99 9.46 10.33 -0.23
CA ASP A 99 9.31 11.78 -0.13
C ASP A 99 9.55 12.40 -1.50
N THR A 100 8.46 12.64 -2.25
CA THR A 100 8.46 13.47 -3.46
C THR A 100 7.55 14.68 -3.25
N THR A 101 7.97 15.84 -3.74
CA THR A 101 7.10 17.01 -3.83
C THR A 101 6.22 16.89 -5.08
N GLY A 102 4.95 16.50 -4.92
CA GLY A 102 3.98 16.40 -6.01
C GLY A 102 3.60 14.97 -6.42
N GLU A 103 3.04 14.80 -7.62
CA GLU A 103 2.79 13.46 -8.18
C GLU A 103 4.12 12.71 -8.32
N MET A 104 4.12 11.37 -8.19
CA MET A 104 5.30 10.57 -8.50
C MET A 104 5.54 10.64 -10.01
N GLU A 105 6.26 11.66 -10.46
CA GLU A 105 6.62 11.88 -11.86
C GLU A 105 7.77 10.96 -12.26
N ARG A 106 7.85 10.64 -13.56
CA ARG A 106 8.95 9.86 -14.08
C ARG A 106 10.12 10.79 -14.37
N HIS A 107 11.23 10.58 -13.68
CA HIS A 107 12.44 11.35 -13.90
C HIS A 107 13.36 10.63 -14.89
N GLN A 108 13.93 11.39 -15.83
CA GLN A 108 14.91 10.86 -16.79
C GLN A 108 16.34 10.92 -16.25
N VAL A 109 16.58 11.71 -15.19
CA VAL A 109 17.89 11.89 -14.56
C VAL A 109 17.94 11.06 -13.29
N SER A 110 19.00 10.27 -13.17
CA SER A 110 19.28 9.48 -11.97
C SER A 110 19.55 10.41 -10.79
N GLY A 111 18.87 10.18 -9.67
CA GLY A 111 18.94 11.01 -8.46
C GLY A 111 17.78 12.00 -8.29
N GLU A 112 16.93 12.20 -9.30
CA GLU A 112 15.79 13.12 -9.23
C GLU A 112 14.46 12.43 -8.86
N GLY A 113 14.41 11.11 -8.81
CA GLY A 113 13.19 10.33 -8.50
C GLY A 113 12.65 10.46 -7.07
N GLY A 114 13.30 11.23 -6.21
CA GLY A 114 13.02 11.29 -4.77
C GLY A 114 13.80 10.26 -3.96
N GLN A 115 13.57 10.22 -2.65
CA GLN A 115 14.22 9.28 -1.74
C GLN A 115 13.19 8.43 -1.01
N ALA A 116 13.46 7.12 -0.90
CA ALA A 116 12.69 6.22 -0.06
C ALA A 116 13.05 6.48 1.40
N ASP A 117 12.11 7.07 2.14
CA ASP A 117 12.28 7.48 3.53
C ASP A 117 11.69 6.46 4.52
N GLY A 118 10.66 5.72 4.08
CA GLY A 118 10.07 4.59 4.81
C GLY A 118 10.25 3.30 4.02
N ILE A 119 10.98 2.33 4.56
CA ILE A 119 11.23 1.04 3.91
C ILE A 119 10.71 -0.06 4.83
N PHE A 120 9.67 -0.76 4.40
CA PHE A 120 9.02 -1.80 5.19
C PHE A 120 8.94 -3.10 4.41
N LEU A 121 9.45 -4.18 4.98
CA LEU A 121 9.25 -5.53 4.48
C LEU A 121 8.12 -6.18 5.28
N VAL A 122 7.00 -6.42 4.61
CA VAL A 122 5.80 -7.02 5.18
C VAL A 122 5.78 -8.51 4.86
N ALA A 123 5.84 -9.34 5.88
CA ALA A 123 5.63 -10.78 5.78
C ALA A 123 4.20 -11.12 6.16
N GLN A 124 3.38 -11.44 5.16
CA GLN A 124 2.00 -11.87 5.35
C GLN A 124 1.93 -13.40 5.31
N ASN A 125 1.47 -14.02 6.38
CA ASN A 125 1.19 -15.46 6.41
C ASN A 125 -0.28 -15.70 6.07
N ALA A 126 -0.55 -16.21 4.87
CA ALA A 126 -1.91 -16.47 4.41
C ALA A 126 -2.60 -17.62 5.18
N ALA A 127 -1.84 -18.52 5.80
CA ALA A 127 -2.39 -19.67 6.52
C ALA A 127 -2.85 -19.33 7.94
N THR A 128 -2.22 -18.35 8.59
CA THR A 128 -2.51 -17.96 9.98
C THR A 128 -3.14 -16.58 10.11
N ASP A 129 -3.35 -15.87 9.00
CA ASP A 129 -3.84 -14.49 8.95
C ASP A 129 -2.99 -13.52 9.82
N THR A 130 -1.70 -13.82 9.96
CA THR A 130 -0.75 -12.97 10.70
C THR A 130 0.10 -12.14 9.75
N VAL A 131 0.32 -10.88 10.11
CA VAL A 131 1.21 -9.96 9.39
C VAL A 131 2.35 -9.57 10.33
N GLN A 132 3.58 -9.68 9.83
CA GLN A 132 4.78 -9.17 10.50
C GLN A 132 5.40 -8.08 9.63
N ILE A 133 5.90 -7.02 10.25
CA ILE A 133 6.49 -5.89 9.55
C ILE A 133 7.91 -5.73 10.06
N LEU A 134 8.87 -5.84 9.15
CA LEU A 134 10.26 -5.51 9.38
C LEU A 134 10.52 -4.12 8.78
N MET A 135 10.82 -3.18 9.64
CA MET A 135 11.23 -1.85 9.23
C MET A 135 12.74 -1.84 9.00
N ILE A 136 13.17 -1.36 7.83
CA ILE A 136 14.58 -1.27 7.45
C ILE A 136 14.99 0.20 7.48
N PRO A 137 15.96 0.59 8.33
CA PRO A 137 16.45 1.97 8.32
C PRO A 137 16.98 2.35 6.95
N ARG A 138 16.64 3.55 6.46
CA ARG A 138 17.07 4.05 5.14
C ARG A 138 18.59 4.11 4.98
N ASP A 139 19.30 4.33 6.09
CA ASP A 139 20.75 4.44 6.15
C ASP A 139 21.45 3.07 6.26
N THR A 140 20.70 1.96 6.18
CA THR A 140 21.28 0.60 6.18
C THR A 140 22.24 0.45 5.01
N MET A 141 23.47 0.01 5.27
CA MET A 141 24.47 -0.22 4.24
C MET A 141 24.21 -1.57 3.57
N THR A 142 24.02 -1.56 2.26
CA THR A 142 23.88 -2.77 1.44
C THR A 142 24.52 -2.55 0.08
N GLU A 143 24.80 -3.64 -0.62
CA GLU A 143 25.19 -3.57 -2.01
C GLU A 143 23.99 -3.10 -2.85
N ILE A 144 24.20 -2.04 -3.65
CA ILE A 144 23.20 -1.48 -4.57
C ILE A 144 23.82 -1.28 -5.94
N THR A 145 22.99 -1.29 -6.98
CA THR A 145 23.42 -0.97 -8.35
C THR A 145 23.56 0.55 -8.50
N LEU A 146 24.73 0.98 -8.96
CA LEU A 146 25.09 2.38 -9.17
C LEU A 146 24.90 2.76 -10.64
N PHE A 147 24.49 4.00 -10.86
CA PHE A 147 24.28 4.57 -12.18
C PHE A 147 25.05 5.89 -12.33
N ASP A 148 25.49 6.19 -13.55
CA ASP A 148 26.01 7.51 -13.89
C ASP A 148 24.87 8.54 -14.03
N TYR A 149 25.25 9.80 -14.23
CA TYR A 149 24.29 10.90 -14.40
C TYR A 149 23.33 10.69 -15.58
N PHE A 150 23.73 9.89 -16.58
CA PHE A 150 22.94 9.60 -17.78
C PHE A 150 22.11 8.30 -17.64
N GLY A 151 22.15 7.65 -16.46
CA GLY A 151 21.41 6.42 -16.20
C GLY A 151 22.09 5.14 -16.73
N ASN A 152 23.38 5.19 -17.05
CA ASN A 152 24.14 3.98 -17.41
C ASN A 152 24.64 3.29 -16.15
N GLU A 153 24.50 1.96 -16.10
CA GLU A 153 24.97 1.15 -14.98
C GLU A 153 26.51 1.19 -14.85
N LEU A 154 27.00 1.52 -13.66
CA LEU A 154 28.43 1.58 -13.32
C LEU A 154 28.91 0.32 -12.58
N GLY A 155 27.98 -0.52 -12.11
CA GLY A 155 28.24 -1.72 -11.32
C GLY A 155 27.58 -1.65 -9.94
N LYS A 156 28.04 -2.48 -9.01
CA LYS A 156 27.51 -2.55 -7.63
C LYS A 156 28.54 -2.08 -6.60
N ASP A 157 28.09 -1.40 -5.56
CA ASP A 157 28.91 -1.01 -4.41
C ASP A 157 28.07 -0.92 -3.12
N VAL A 158 28.73 -0.93 -1.97
CA VAL A 158 28.08 -0.85 -0.66
C VAL A 158 27.76 0.60 -0.31
N GLN A 159 26.47 0.95 -0.31
CA GLN A 159 25.96 2.29 -0.05
C GLN A 159 24.71 2.27 0.82
N HIS A 160 24.21 3.44 1.22
CA HIS A 160 22.94 3.55 1.94
C HIS A 160 21.78 3.08 1.06
N LEU A 161 20.94 2.19 1.61
CA LEU A 161 19.79 1.59 0.93
C LEU A 161 18.85 2.62 0.29
N ALA A 162 18.64 3.77 0.93
CA ALA A 162 17.79 4.85 0.39
C ALA A 162 18.20 5.32 -1.02
N LEU A 163 19.50 5.21 -1.36
CA LEU A 163 20.04 5.64 -2.64
C LEU A 163 19.61 4.74 -3.80
N ALA A 164 19.32 3.46 -3.54
CA ALA A 164 18.85 2.54 -4.60
C ALA A 164 17.56 3.06 -5.25
N TYR A 165 16.66 3.65 -4.47
CA TYR A 165 15.46 4.28 -5.03
C TYR A 165 15.80 5.51 -5.87
N ALA A 166 16.70 6.37 -5.37
CA ALA A 166 17.06 7.63 -6.01
C ALA A 166 17.72 7.41 -7.37
N TYR A 167 18.47 6.32 -7.56
CA TYR A 167 19.12 6.01 -8.83
C TYR A 167 18.14 5.66 -9.97
N GLY A 168 16.92 5.24 -9.66
CA GLY A 168 15.90 4.94 -10.65
C GLY A 168 15.14 6.17 -11.16
N ASP A 169 13.99 5.91 -11.78
CA ASP A 169 13.15 6.93 -12.44
C ASP A 169 12.03 7.52 -11.55
N GLY A 170 12.03 7.23 -10.25
CA GLY A 170 10.97 7.61 -9.31
C GLY A 170 9.71 6.75 -9.40
N ARG A 171 9.71 5.69 -10.23
CA ARG A 171 8.55 4.79 -10.43
C ARG A 171 8.98 3.33 -10.42
N GLU A 172 8.71 2.59 -11.50
CA GLU A 172 8.94 1.15 -11.56
C GLU A 172 10.43 0.82 -11.42
N GLN A 173 11.31 1.55 -12.11
CA GLN A 173 12.75 1.28 -12.05
C GLN A 173 13.30 1.48 -10.64
N SER A 174 12.89 2.57 -9.98
CA SER A 174 13.28 2.82 -8.57
C SER A 174 12.79 1.72 -7.63
N CYS A 175 11.57 1.22 -7.83
CA CYS A 175 11.02 0.13 -7.03
C CYS A 175 11.73 -1.19 -7.28
N GLU A 176 12.11 -1.48 -8.54
CA GLU A 176 12.87 -2.67 -8.91
C GLU A 176 14.26 -2.67 -8.28
N LEU A 177 14.99 -1.54 -8.35
CA LEU A 177 16.29 -1.38 -7.70
C LEU A 177 16.22 -1.56 -6.19
N MET A 178 15.18 -1.00 -5.54
CA MET A 178 14.93 -1.23 -4.12
C MET A 178 14.61 -2.70 -3.81
N THR A 179 13.84 -3.35 -4.66
CA THR A 179 13.47 -4.76 -4.50
C THR A 179 14.71 -5.65 -4.59
N GLU A 180 15.60 -5.38 -5.54
CA GLU A 180 16.88 -6.07 -5.67
C GLU A 180 17.76 -5.85 -4.43
N ALA A 181 17.98 -4.58 -4.04
CA ALA A 181 18.81 -4.24 -2.89
C ALA A 181 18.30 -4.87 -1.57
N VAL A 182 16.98 -4.87 -1.34
CA VAL A 182 16.38 -5.50 -0.14
C VAL A 182 16.44 -7.03 -0.23
N SER A 183 16.24 -7.62 -1.41
CA SER A 183 16.39 -9.06 -1.62
C SER A 183 17.82 -9.52 -1.29
N ASP A 184 18.82 -8.81 -1.78
CA ASP A 184 20.24 -9.10 -1.55
C ASP A 184 20.60 -8.91 -0.07
N LEU A 185 20.16 -7.82 0.55
CA LEU A 185 20.30 -7.58 2.00
C LEU A 185 19.69 -8.71 2.84
N MET A 186 18.63 -9.36 2.34
CA MET A 186 17.93 -10.47 2.99
C MET A 186 18.38 -11.85 2.46
N PHE A 187 19.64 -11.97 2.01
CA PHE A 187 20.25 -13.23 1.56
C PHE A 187 19.53 -13.89 0.35
N GLY A 188 19.11 -13.08 -0.61
CA GLY A 188 18.41 -13.53 -1.81
C GLY A 188 16.93 -13.88 -1.56
N LEU A 189 16.33 -13.25 -0.54
CA LEU A 189 14.91 -13.42 -0.27
C LEU A 189 14.09 -12.85 -1.45
N LYS A 190 13.48 -13.73 -2.24
CA LYS A 190 12.53 -13.30 -3.27
C LYS A 190 11.41 -12.44 -2.66
N ILE A 191 11.24 -11.23 -3.15
CA ILE A 191 10.11 -10.36 -2.79
C ILE A 191 9.00 -10.63 -3.80
N ASP A 192 7.78 -10.87 -3.31
CA ASP A 192 6.65 -11.31 -4.15
C ASP A 192 5.94 -10.12 -4.81
N SER A 193 5.94 -8.96 -4.15
CA SER A 193 5.31 -7.73 -4.65
C SER A 193 5.95 -6.52 -4.00
N TYR A 194 5.86 -5.37 -4.64
CA TYR A 194 6.21 -4.08 -4.05
C TYR A 194 5.04 -3.10 -4.18
N PHE A 195 5.01 -2.10 -3.30
CA PHE A 195 4.08 -0.98 -3.34
C PHE A 195 4.81 0.27 -2.88
N ALA A 196 4.77 1.33 -3.68
CA ALA A 196 5.35 2.62 -3.32
C ALA A 196 4.25 3.68 -3.22
N THR A 197 4.32 4.52 -2.20
CA THR A 197 3.38 5.62 -1.98
C THR A 197 4.10 6.87 -1.55
N ASN A 198 3.60 8.02 -2.00
CA ASN A 198 4.01 9.31 -1.45
C ASN A 198 3.40 9.46 -0.05
N ILE A 199 4.18 9.96 0.90
CA ILE A 199 3.74 10.27 2.28
C ILE A 199 2.47 11.13 2.30
N SER A 200 2.29 12.04 1.33
CA SER A 200 1.08 12.85 1.18
C SER A 200 -0.21 12.02 0.97
N THR A 201 -0.09 10.82 0.42
CA THR A 201 -1.24 9.90 0.20
C THR A 201 -1.73 9.26 1.50
N VAL A 202 -0.90 9.27 2.56
CA VAL A 202 -1.27 8.67 3.84
C VAL A 202 -2.47 9.38 4.47
N GLN A 203 -2.63 10.68 4.25
CA GLN A 203 -3.78 11.45 4.71
C GLN A 203 -5.10 10.85 4.18
N ILE A 204 -5.15 10.57 2.87
CA ILE A 204 -6.33 10.02 2.19
C ILE A 204 -6.64 8.62 2.75
N LEU A 205 -5.63 7.75 2.85
CA LEU A 205 -5.81 6.39 3.36
C LEU A 205 -6.28 6.38 4.82
N ASN A 206 -5.73 7.29 5.64
CA ASN A 206 -6.11 7.46 7.03
C ASN A 206 -7.58 7.87 7.18
N ASP A 207 -8.03 8.84 6.38
CA ASP A 207 -9.38 9.37 6.48
C ASP A 207 -10.44 8.40 5.95
N GLU A 208 -10.12 7.61 4.92
CA GLU A 208 -11.00 6.55 4.39
C GLU A 208 -11.37 5.50 5.46
N ILE A 209 -10.45 5.19 6.38
CA ILE A 209 -10.74 4.27 7.48
C ILE A 209 -11.35 4.94 8.72
N GLY A 210 -11.56 6.26 8.67
CA GLY A 210 -12.17 7.06 9.75
C GLY A 210 -11.16 7.72 10.72
N GLY A 211 -9.87 7.66 10.40
CA GLY A 211 -8.76 8.10 11.24
C GLY A 211 -8.14 6.98 12.07
N VAL A 212 -6.91 7.21 12.55
CA VAL A 212 -6.14 6.26 13.36
C VAL A 212 -5.83 6.87 14.72
N GLU A 213 -6.15 6.14 15.78
CA GLU A 213 -5.77 6.53 17.15
C GLU A 213 -4.32 6.11 17.44
N VAL A 214 -3.51 7.06 17.90
CA VAL A 214 -2.12 6.82 18.30
C VAL A 214 -1.85 7.42 19.68
N LEU A 215 -1.00 6.76 20.46
CA LEU A 215 -0.42 7.34 21.67
C LEU A 215 0.80 8.17 21.27
N VAL A 216 0.84 9.44 21.68
CA VAL A 216 1.97 10.31 21.41
C VAL A 216 3.06 10.05 22.45
N GLU A 217 4.20 9.53 21.99
CA GLU A 217 5.38 9.22 22.84
C GLU A 217 6.64 10.01 22.44
N ASP A 218 6.52 10.96 21.51
CA ASP A 218 7.63 11.79 21.01
C ASP A 218 7.52 13.23 21.55
N GLU A 219 8.40 13.59 22.48
CA GLU A 219 8.43 14.92 23.09
C GLU A 219 8.78 16.03 22.09
N ALA A 220 9.69 15.78 21.14
CA ALA A 220 10.06 16.76 20.12
C ALA A 220 8.88 17.05 19.18
N LEU A 221 8.07 16.02 18.88
CA LEU A 221 6.84 16.19 18.12
C LEU A 221 5.86 17.10 18.87
N ALA A 222 5.67 16.86 20.17
CA ALA A 222 4.78 17.65 21.02
C ALA A 222 5.22 19.11 21.16
N GLU A 223 6.53 19.36 21.23
CA GLU A 223 7.09 20.72 21.27
C GLU A 223 6.85 21.48 19.97
N LYS A 224 6.92 20.79 18.82
CA LYS A 224 6.71 21.42 17.51
C LYS A 224 5.24 21.65 17.20
N TYR A 225 4.39 20.72 17.59
CA TYR A 225 2.98 20.63 17.23
C TYR A 225 2.15 20.45 18.52
N PRO A 226 1.58 21.54 19.07
CA PRO A 226 0.80 21.48 20.29
C PRO A 226 -0.40 20.53 20.25
N GLU A 227 -0.87 20.17 19.06
CA GLU A 227 -1.93 19.17 18.85
C GLU A 227 -1.51 17.73 19.18
N PHE A 228 -0.20 17.46 19.34
CA PHE A 228 0.33 16.16 19.73
C PHE A 228 0.85 16.20 21.16
N ALA A 229 -0.04 16.42 22.13
CA ALA A 229 0.36 16.44 23.54
C ALA A 229 0.96 15.09 23.98
N MET A 230 2.13 15.14 24.60
CA MET A 230 2.87 13.96 25.06
C MET A 230 2.04 13.13 26.05
N GLY A 231 1.96 11.82 25.82
CA GLY A 231 1.19 10.88 26.63
C GLY A 231 -0.31 10.86 26.34
N GLU A 232 -0.81 11.71 25.45
CA GLU A 232 -2.22 11.68 25.04
C GLU A 232 -2.45 10.74 23.85
N THR A 233 -3.65 10.16 23.81
CA THR A 233 -4.12 9.42 22.63
C THR A 233 -4.81 10.41 21.70
N VAL A 234 -4.28 10.56 20.49
CA VAL A 234 -4.78 11.49 19.48
C VAL A 234 -5.36 10.69 18.31
N LEU A 235 -6.57 11.07 17.87
CA LEU A 235 -7.16 10.55 16.64
C LEU A 235 -6.62 11.35 15.45
N LEU A 236 -5.69 10.76 14.71
CA LEU A 236 -5.10 11.36 13.53
C LEU A 236 -6.13 11.43 12.40
N LYS A 237 -6.33 12.63 11.84
CA LYS A 237 -7.16 12.89 10.65
C LYS A 237 -6.48 13.91 9.73
N GLY A 238 -6.73 13.80 8.43
CA GLY A 238 -6.19 14.68 7.40
C GLY A 238 -4.69 14.89 7.53
N GLU A 239 -4.26 16.16 7.53
CA GLU A 239 -2.86 16.57 7.61
C GLU A 239 -2.15 16.15 8.91
N GLN A 240 -2.90 15.89 9.99
CA GLN A 240 -2.30 15.43 11.26
C GLN A 240 -1.60 14.08 11.09
N ALA A 241 -2.14 13.18 10.25
CA ALA A 241 -1.52 11.89 9.98
C ALA A 241 -0.16 12.05 9.26
N GLU A 242 -0.08 12.98 8.30
CA GLU A 242 1.19 13.29 7.64
C GLU A 242 2.20 13.92 8.61
N HIS A 243 1.80 14.95 9.37
CA HIS A 243 2.68 15.60 10.35
C HIS A 243 3.24 14.58 11.34
N TYR A 244 2.39 13.69 11.86
CA TYR A 244 2.78 12.65 12.79
C TYR A 244 3.82 11.66 12.21
N ILE A 245 3.73 11.33 10.92
CA ILE A 245 4.60 10.34 10.25
C ILE A 245 5.89 10.97 9.74
N ARG A 246 5.81 12.21 9.25
CA ARG A 246 6.89 12.89 8.54
C ARG A 246 7.84 13.63 9.46
N TYR A 247 7.34 14.16 10.58
CA TYR A 247 8.14 15.02 11.45
C TYR A 247 9.42 14.33 11.93
N ARG A 248 10.54 15.05 11.78
CA ARG A 248 11.87 14.69 12.26
C ARG A 248 12.51 15.94 12.84
N ASP A 249 12.94 15.89 14.09
CA ASP A 249 13.83 16.94 14.59
C ASP A 249 15.23 16.74 13.99
N ILE A 250 15.68 17.73 13.22
CA ILE A 250 16.99 17.72 12.55
C ILE A 250 18.12 18.24 13.45
N ASN A 251 17.79 18.79 14.63
CA ASN A 251 18.76 19.38 15.55
C ASN A 251 19.22 18.40 16.64
N GLN A 252 18.57 17.25 16.76
CA GLN A 252 18.92 16.20 17.73
C GLN A 252 19.40 14.93 17.03
N HIS A 253 20.45 14.32 17.59
CA HIS A 253 20.94 13.02 17.13
C HIS A 253 19.93 11.91 17.45
N GLN A 254 19.91 10.84 16.65
CA GLN A 254 19.05 9.64 16.82
C GLN A 254 17.53 9.83 16.59
N THR A 255 17.05 11.01 16.23
CA THR A 255 15.62 11.28 15.93
C THR A 255 15.07 10.46 14.76
N ALA A 256 15.95 9.93 13.89
CA ALA A 256 15.57 8.99 12.86
C ALA A 256 14.98 7.69 13.43
N LEU A 257 15.52 7.19 14.56
CA LEU A 257 15.00 5.98 15.22
C LEU A 257 13.65 6.25 15.89
N THR A 258 13.48 7.41 16.52
CA THR A 258 12.20 7.81 17.11
C THR A 258 11.12 7.97 16.03
N ARG A 259 11.46 8.57 14.88
CA ARG A 259 10.57 8.64 13.70
C ARG A 259 10.18 7.24 13.23
N LEU A 260 11.15 6.33 13.14
CA LEU A 260 10.92 4.94 12.75
C LEU A 260 9.95 4.24 13.72
N GLU A 261 10.16 4.33 15.03
CA GLU A 261 9.22 3.75 16.00
C GLU A 261 7.81 4.37 15.92
N ARG A 262 7.69 5.69 15.68
CA ARG A 262 6.39 6.33 15.41
C ARG A 262 5.69 5.77 14.18
N GLN A 263 6.42 5.62 13.07
CA GLN A 263 5.88 5.05 11.82
C GLN A 263 5.40 3.60 12.02
N LYS A 264 6.13 2.80 12.80
CA LYS A 264 5.76 1.43 13.15
C LYS A 264 4.50 1.39 14.01
N GLY A 265 4.43 2.25 15.03
CA GLY A 265 3.25 2.42 15.87
C GLY A 265 2.02 2.80 15.04
N TYR A 266 2.17 3.77 14.13
CA TYR A 266 1.12 4.17 13.21
C TYR A 266 0.64 3.03 12.30
N ILE A 267 1.55 2.31 11.64
CA ILE A 267 1.17 1.21 10.74
C ILE A 267 0.42 0.11 11.50
N LYS A 268 0.87 -0.21 12.73
CA LYS A 268 0.19 -1.18 13.59
C LYS A 268 -1.23 -0.71 13.94
N ALA A 269 -1.38 0.53 14.38
CA ALA A 269 -2.67 1.12 14.73
C ALA A 269 -3.61 1.20 13.52
N TYR A 270 -3.07 1.53 12.34
CA TYR A 270 -3.80 1.53 11.07
C TYR A 270 -4.34 0.15 10.73
N LEU A 271 -3.50 -0.90 10.79
CA LEU A 271 -3.93 -2.27 10.50
C LEU A 271 -4.98 -2.78 11.48
N GLU A 272 -4.84 -2.47 12.77
CA GLU A 272 -5.85 -2.81 13.76
C GLU A 272 -7.18 -2.11 13.51
N THR A 273 -7.14 -0.82 13.17
CA THR A 273 -8.33 -0.01 12.87
C THR A 273 -9.02 -0.51 11.60
N ALA A 274 -8.24 -0.78 10.54
CA ALA A 274 -8.75 -1.35 9.30
C ALA A 274 -9.40 -2.73 9.53
N LYS A 275 -8.79 -3.59 10.35
CA LYS A 275 -9.38 -4.90 10.71
C LYS A 275 -10.71 -4.74 11.44
N ARG A 276 -10.78 -3.89 12.47
CA ARG A 276 -12.03 -3.60 13.19
C ARG A 276 -13.11 -3.08 12.24
N ARG A 277 -12.74 -2.25 11.26
CA ARG A 277 -13.68 -1.69 10.27
C ARG A 277 -14.18 -2.75 9.30
N CYS A 278 -13.32 -3.61 8.78
CA CYS A 278 -13.68 -4.74 7.93
C CYS A 278 -14.61 -5.72 8.66
N ASP A 279 -14.30 -6.04 9.92
CA ASP A 279 -15.14 -6.93 10.74
C ASP A 279 -16.52 -6.29 10.96
N CYS A 280 -16.56 -5.01 11.34
CA CYS A 280 -17.81 -4.26 11.50
C CYS A 280 -18.64 -4.19 10.21
N ALA A 281 -18.00 -4.00 9.05
CA ALA A 281 -18.67 -4.01 7.74
C ALA A 281 -19.20 -5.40 7.36
N THR A 282 -18.50 -6.46 7.78
CA THR A 282 -18.92 -7.85 7.58
C THR A 282 -20.14 -8.21 8.43
N TYR A 283 -20.25 -7.65 9.64
CA TYR A 283 -21.46 -7.81 10.49
C TYR A 283 -22.69 -7.08 9.94
N LEU A 284 -22.51 -5.97 9.22
CA LEU A 284 -23.62 -5.19 8.64
C LEU A 284 -24.18 -5.77 7.33
N THR A 285 -23.48 -6.73 6.71
CA THR A 285 -23.84 -7.33 5.41
C THR A 285 -24.42 -8.73 5.51
N LYS A 286 -24.53 -9.32 6.72
CA LYS A 286 -25.28 -10.57 6.91
C LYS A 286 -26.78 -10.26 6.94
N PRO A 287 -27.59 -10.73 5.97
CA PRO A 287 -29.03 -10.69 6.11
C PRO A 287 -29.44 -11.62 7.27
N GLY A 288 -30.23 -11.08 8.20
CA GLY A 288 -30.92 -11.87 9.23
C GLY A 288 -32.03 -12.74 8.65
#